data_AF-A0A482XAR5-F1
#
_entry.id   AF-A0A482XAR5-F1
#
_cell.length_a   1.000
_cell.length_b   1.000
_cell.length_c   1.000
_cell.angle_alpha   90.00
_cell.angle_beta   90.00
_cell.angle_gamma   90.00
#
_symmetry.space_group_name_H-M   'P 1'
#
loop_
_entity.id
_entity.type
_entity.pdbx_description
1 polymer ?
#
loop_
_entity_poly.entity_id
_entity_poly.type
_entity_poly.pdbx_seq_one_letter_code
_entity_poly.pdbx_strand_id
1 'polypeptide(L)'
;MSRVSERRNTEKSEKLRLEEVDREFYEAQNRDLTQKLERLKAHCTEVEEEYEETKRALQKLEEDSSDIIAYLKRTLQEKADEIGELQERLTALQQARDTEKAMFLERIRNMENDFKTMHEQLTSEIKLLNGKLNSLEEFRSQREELMNKFLTQEEAMEEQEKRHKQTLYEVERKFIIAKDELKKDMESKLLQLSLDFQNATQMRIAATTQRVIRENVAVNNELASLMESWRKLTDEVTVLKDKDKLMRLEIELQQEEKLQILKKNKIQEKVIQKMTHQYEDLESKHEKMMEFQERCETLEAQLQETQLSMEKEKEKSDKTAEMLKEMKNEQVAYNKKLQDAYTETDRLFGILRSAAKAVMEAIIVEEAPTEDEAFNLSKRQTLLSALLEMFNKAGMPFLGRISGLEPSIFSISVTDDDLTRQIYEMGNLGIIGRREESISLDSGPASLTDFKHLDFQKPDGQKSPTTSETSQKSTQA
;
A
#
# COMPACT_ATOMS: atom_id res chain seq x y z
N MET A 1 147.76 64.52 10.27
CA MET A 1 146.41 64.29 10.82
C MET A 1 145.39 65.02 9.96
N SER A 2 144.69 64.32 9.03
CA SER A 2 143.44 64.72 8.35
C SER A 2 143.02 63.64 7.32
N ARG A 3 142.97 62.36 7.75
CA ARG A 3 142.62 61.21 6.89
C ARG A 3 141.71 60.18 7.57
N VAL A 4 140.95 60.59 8.59
CA VAL A 4 140.10 59.68 9.39
C VAL A 4 138.62 60.15 9.47
N SER A 5 138.28 61.36 8.98
CA SER A 5 136.92 61.91 9.06
C SER A 5 136.07 61.75 7.78
N GLU A 6 136.63 61.33 6.65
CA GLU A 6 135.86 61.20 5.39
C GLU A 6 135.43 59.76 5.05
N ARG A 7 136.02 58.72 5.63
CA ARG A 7 135.62 57.31 5.37
C ARG A 7 134.44 56.81 6.23
N ARG A 8 134.15 57.44 7.37
CA ARG A 8 133.00 57.07 8.22
C ARG A 8 131.68 57.75 7.80
N ASN A 9 131.74 58.78 6.95
CA ASN A 9 130.55 59.44 6.42
C ASN A 9 130.04 58.80 5.11
N THR A 10 130.92 58.16 4.34
CA THR A 10 130.55 57.39 3.15
C THR A 10 129.88 56.06 3.50
N GLU A 11 130.37 55.32 4.50
CA GLU A 11 129.78 54.03 4.91
C GLU A 11 128.42 54.19 5.62
N LYS A 12 128.18 55.28 6.37
CA LYS A 12 126.86 55.60 6.93
C LYS A 12 125.88 56.10 5.88
N SER A 13 126.35 56.89 4.90
CA SER A 13 125.54 57.37 3.77
C SER A 13 125.16 56.23 2.81
N GLU A 14 126.07 55.29 2.55
CA GLU A 14 125.79 54.09 1.74
C GLU A 14 124.87 53.11 2.45
N LYS A 15 125.01 52.93 3.78
CA LYS A 15 124.10 52.08 4.55
C LYS A 15 122.71 52.68 4.72
N LEU A 16 122.60 54.00 4.91
CA LEU A 16 121.32 54.73 4.88
C LEU A 16 120.71 54.71 3.47
N ARG A 17 121.51 54.81 2.41
CA ARG A 17 121.03 54.64 1.02
C ARG A 17 120.59 53.22 0.72
N LEU A 18 121.30 52.20 1.22
CA LEU A 18 120.86 50.81 1.08
C LEU A 18 119.57 50.56 1.88
N GLU A 19 119.47 51.07 3.11
CA GLU A 19 118.24 51.00 3.92
C GLU A 19 117.08 51.81 3.31
N GLU A 20 117.36 52.91 2.62
CA GLU A 20 116.39 53.74 1.90
C GLU A 20 115.97 53.10 0.57
N VAL A 21 116.89 52.49 -0.17
CA VAL A 21 116.61 51.68 -1.37
C VAL A 21 115.84 50.41 -1.01
N ASP A 22 116.20 49.73 0.07
CA ASP A 22 115.47 48.57 0.58
C ASP A 22 114.08 49.00 1.08
N ARG A 23 113.96 50.15 1.77
CA ARG A 23 112.66 50.72 2.15
C ARG A 23 111.82 51.08 0.93
N GLU A 24 112.39 51.72 -0.09
CA GLU A 24 111.70 52.05 -1.34
C GLU A 24 111.27 50.78 -2.09
N PHE A 25 112.09 49.73 -2.08
CA PHE A 25 111.77 48.42 -2.63
C PHE A 25 110.62 47.75 -1.88
N TYR A 26 110.65 47.73 -0.55
CA TYR A 26 109.55 47.21 0.27
C TYR A 26 108.29 48.09 0.18
N GLU A 27 108.41 49.40 0.00
CA GLU A 27 107.28 50.30 -0.26
C GLU A 27 106.68 50.07 -1.64
N ALA A 28 107.51 49.87 -2.68
CA ALA A 28 107.04 49.52 -4.02
C ALA A 28 106.37 48.14 -4.02
N GLN A 29 106.93 47.17 -3.30
CA GLN A 29 106.33 45.85 -3.09
C GLN A 29 105.01 45.95 -2.32
N ASN A 30 104.96 46.77 -1.26
CA ASN A 30 103.73 47.01 -0.51
C ASN A 30 102.69 47.71 -1.37
N ARG A 31 103.05 48.64 -2.25
CA ARG A 31 102.13 49.27 -3.20
C ARG A 31 101.61 48.28 -4.23
N ASP A 32 102.47 47.44 -4.83
CA ASP A 32 102.05 46.39 -5.77
C ASP A 32 101.15 45.33 -5.10
N LEU A 33 101.50 44.90 -3.88
CA LEU A 33 100.67 44.00 -3.09
C LEU A 33 99.35 44.66 -2.70
N THR A 34 99.35 45.93 -2.31
CA THR A 34 98.12 46.68 -1.99
C THR A 34 97.24 46.81 -3.23
N GLN A 35 97.81 47.12 -4.40
CA GLN A 35 97.06 47.21 -5.66
C GLN A 35 96.50 45.83 -6.09
N LYS A 36 97.25 44.75 -5.91
CA LYS A 36 96.76 43.38 -6.13
C LYS A 36 95.62 43.04 -5.17
N LEU A 37 95.73 43.45 -3.91
CA LEU A 37 94.71 43.24 -2.88
C LEU A 37 93.44 44.04 -3.21
N GLU A 38 93.57 45.28 -3.67
CA GLU A 38 92.45 46.12 -4.14
C GLU A 38 91.77 45.52 -5.38
N ARG A 39 92.54 45.03 -6.37
CA ARG A 39 91.97 44.34 -7.54
C ARG A 39 91.27 43.04 -7.17
N LEU A 40 91.84 42.25 -6.27
CA LEU A 40 91.20 41.03 -5.78
C LEU A 40 89.94 41.35 -4.98
N LYS A 41 89.94 42.41 -4.16
CA LYS A 41 88.73 42.88 -3.46
C LYS A 41 87.65 43.32 -4.43
N ALA A 42 88.00 44.14 -5.44
CA ALA A 42 87.07 44.57 -6.47
C ALA A 42 86.48 43.37 -7.25
N HIS A 43 87.33 42.39 -7.59
CA HIS A 43 86.87 41.17 -8.23
C HIS A 43 85.98 40.32 -7.31
N CYS A 44 86.32 40.19 -6.02
CA CYS A 44 85.44 39.51 -5.06
C CYS A 44 84.09 40.21 -4.94
N THR A 45 84.06 41.55 -4.89
CA THR A 45 82.78 42.30 -4.83
C THR A 45 81.98 42.14 -6.11
N GLU A 46 82.62 42.17 -7.30
CA GLU A 46 81.96 41.91 -8.58
C GLU A 46 81.35 40.50 -8.62
N VAL A 47 82.11 39.48 -8.20
CA VAL A 47 81.63 38.09 -8.15
C VAL A 47 80.51 37.92 -7.12
N GLU A 48 80.58 38.60 -5.98
CA GLU A 48 79.50 38.61 -4.98
C GLU A 48 78.23 39.28 -5.51
N GLU A 49 78.36 40.38 -6.25
CA GLU A 49 77.24 41.06 -6.93
C GLU A 49 76.62 40.15 -8.00
N GLU A 50 77.41 39.53 -8.87
CA GLU A 50 76.95 38.56 -9.87
C GLU A 50 76.29 37.33 -9.22
N TYR A 51 76.83 36.84 -8.11
CA TYR A 51 76.25 35.73 -7.35
C TYR A 51 74.88 36.10 -6.77
N GLU A 52 74.75 37.29 -6.17
CA GLU A 52 73.47 37.74 -5.63
C GLU A 52 72.45 38.07 -6.74
N GLU A 53 72.87 38.59 -7.88
CA GLU A 53 72.00 38.78 -9.05
C GLU A 53 71.49 37.45 -9.62
N THR A 54 72.38 36.47 -9.83
CA THR A 54 72.00 35.14 -10.32
C THR A 54 71.10 34.40 -9.32
N LYS A 55 71.35 34.53 -8.02
CA LYS A 55 70.50 34.00 -6.96
C LYS A 55 69.11 34.63 -6.96
N ARG A 56 69.00 35.95 -7.11
CA ARG A 56 67.69 36.63 -7.26
C ARG A 56 66.96 36.18 -8.53
N ALA A 57 67.68 35.99 -9.63
CA ALA A 57 67.11 35.49 -10.87
C ALA A 57 66.58 34.05 -10.73
N LEU A 58 67.31 33.19 -10.02
CA LEU A 58 66.86 31.82 -9.69
C LEU A 58 65.61 31.85 -8.81
N GLN A 59 65.56 32.68 -7.76
CA GLN A 59 64.38 32.79 -6.90
C GLN A 59 63.14 33.25 -7.68
N LYS A 60 63.29 34.28 -8.53
CA LYS A 60 62.18 34.72 -9.40
C LYS A 60 61.72 33.62 -10.34
N LEU A 61 62.65 32.85 -10.92
CA LEU A 61 62.30 31.74 -11.80
C LEU A 61 61.59 30.61 -11.03
N GLU A 62 61.99 30.34 -9.79
CA GLU A 62 61.32 29.38 -8.91
C GLU A 62 59.89 29.84 -8.56
N GLU A 63 59.71 31.10 -8.19
CA GLU A 63 58.40 31.72 -7.95
C GLU A 63 57.50 31.66 -9.18
N ASP A 64 57.99 32.12 -10.34
CA ASP A 64 57.26 32.08 -11.62
C ASP A 64 56.89 30.63 -12.00
N SER A 65 57.81 29.68 -11.81
CA SER A 65 57.54 28.26 -12.08
C SER A 65 56.50 27.68 -11.14
N SER A 66 56.53 28.06 -9.87
CA SER A 66 55.55 27.65 -8.87
C SER A 66 54.16 28.18 -9.22
N ASP A 67 54.07 29.44 -9.64
CA ASP A 67 52.82 30.07 -10.05
C ASP A 67 52.25 29.43 -11.32
N ILE A 68 53.10 29.16 -12.32
CA ILE A 68 52.69 28.43 -13.54
C ILE A 68 52.19 27.03 -13.18
N ILE A 69 52.89 26.30 -12.32
CA ILE A 69 52.48 24.97 -11.87
C ILE A 69 51.14 25.04 -11.13
N ALA A 70 50.95 26.02 -10.25
CA ALA A 70 49.71 26.21 -9.51
C ALA A 70 48.53 26.53 -10.45
N TYR A 71 48.74 27.42 -11.42
CA TYR A 71 47.75 27.74 -12.45
C TYR A 71 47.38 26.50 -13.27
N LEU A 72 48.37 25.78 -13.81
CA LEU A 72 48.13 24.58 -14.62
C LEU A 72 47.43 23.47 -13.82
N LYS A 73 47.81 23.27 -12.55
CA LYS A 73 47.13 22.31 -11.66
C LYS A 73 45.68 22.70 -11.43
N ARG A 74 45.40 23.97 -11.18
CA ARG A 74 44.04 24.47 -10.99
C ARG A 74 43.21 24.30 -12.26
N THR A 75 43.72 24.71 -13.41
CA THR A 75 43.01 24.56 -14.69
C THR A 75 42.80 23.09 -15.04
N LEU A 76 43.79 22.22 -14.77
CA LEU A 76 43.65 20.79 -14.99
C LEU A 76 42.56 20.19 -14.09
N GLN A 77 42.49 20.60 -12.82
CA GLN A 77 41.44 20.18 -11.90
C GLN A 77 40.06 20.65 -12.35
N GLU A 78 39.92 21.94 -12.69
CA GLU A 78 38.65 22.50 -13.22
C GLU A 78 38.18 21.73 -14.47
N LYS A 79 39.10 21.36 -15.37
CA LYS A 79 38.78 20.56 -16.55
C LYS A 79 38.45 19.10 -16.22
N ALA A 80 39.11 18.51 -15.23
CA ALA A 80 38.79 17.17 -14.76
C ALA A 80 37.40 17.11 -14.13
N ASP A 81 37.05 18.11 -13.32
CA ASP A 81 35.73 18.25 -12.69
C ASP A 81 34.64 18.45 -13.77
N GLU A 82 34.88 19.32 -14.76
CA GLU A 82 33.97 19.52 -15.91
C GLU A 82 33.76 18.22 -16.72
N ILE A 83 34.83 17.44 -16.94
CA ILE A 83 34.73 16.13 -17.59
C ILE A 83 33.89 15.17 -16.74
N GLY A 84 34.07 15.17 -15.41
CA GLY A 84 33.28 14.37 -14.49
C GLY A 84 31.79 14.70 -14.56
N GLU A 85 31.43 15.98 -14.47
CA GLU A 85 30.05 16.45 -14.58
C GLU A 85 29.41 16.08 -15.93
N LEU A 86 30.15 16.25 -17.03
CA LEU A 86 29.67 15.88 -18.37
C LEU A 86 29.49 14.37 -18.51
N GLN A 87 30.37 13.56 -17.92
CA GLN A 87 30.22 12.10 -17.89
C GLN A 87 29.00 11.68 -17.09
N GLU A 88 28.80 12.22 -15.88
CA GLU A 88 27.60 11.95 -15.07
C GLU A 88 26.33 12.33 -15.83
N ARG A 89 26.29 13.52 -16.42
CA ARG A 89 25.16 13.96 -17.24
C ARG A 89 24.91 13.05 -18.44
N LEU A 90 25.96 12.59 -19.11
CA LEU A 90 25.85 11.65 -20.23
C LEU A 90 25.28 10.32 -19.75
N THR A 91 25.76 9.77 -18.62
CA THR A 91 25.22 8.53 -18.07
C THR A 91 23.76 8.66 -17.66
N ALA A 92 23.36 9.78 -17.05
CA ALA A 92 21.97 10.04 -16.68
C ALA A 92 21.06 10.14 -17.90
N LEU A 93 21.49 10.86 -18.96
CA LEU A 93 20.76 10.92 -20.22
C LEU A 93 20.66 9.56 -20.91
N GLN A 94 21.72 8.75 -20.84
CA GLN A 94 21.71 7.41 -21.39
C GLN A 94 20.73 6.49 -20.65
N GLN A 95 20.73 6.54 -19.32
CA GLN A 95 19.76 5.80 -18.50
C GLN A 95 18.32 6.24 -18.78
N ALA A 96 18.05 7.55 -18.86
CA ALA A 96 16.73 8.07 -19.19
C ALA A 96 16.26 7.63 -20.58
N ARG A 97 17.14 7.65 -21.58
CA ARG A 97 16.83 7.14 -22.92
C ARG A 97 16.52 5.63 -22.88
N ASP A 98 17.29 4.85 -22.13
CA ASP A 98 17.12 3.40 -22.07
C ASP A 98 15.84 3.02 -21.32
N THR A 99 15.45 3.76 -20.27
CA THR A 99 14.17 3.57 -19.58
C THR A 99 12.99 3.98 -20.47
N GLU A 100 13.06 5.12 -21.16
CA GLU A 100 12.05 5.53 -22.15
C GLU A 100 11.87 4.48 -23.25
N LYS A 101 12.99 3.99 -23.80
CA LYS A 101 12.96 2.93 -24.82
C LYS A 101 12.32 1.65 -24.29
N ALA A 102 12.62 1.25 -23.06
CA ALA A 102 12.00 0.09 -22.43
C ALA A 102 10.47 0.28 -22.26
N MET A 103 10.04 1.45 -21.78
CA MET A 103 8.62 1.80 -21.64
C MET A 103 7.89 1.80 -22.99
N PHE A 104 8.49 2.34 -24.05
CA PHE A 104 7.91 2.31 -25.39
C PHE A 104 7.80 0.89 -25.95
N LEU A 105 8.82 0.05 -25.76
CA LEU A 105 8.78 -1.35 -26.18
C LEU A 105 7.71 -2.14 -25.44
N GLU A 106 7.56 -1.92 -24.13
CA GLU A 106 6.49 -2.52 -23.35
C GLU A 106 5.11 -2.04 -23.82
N ARG A 107 4.96 -0.75 -24.11
CA ARG A 107 3.71 -0.21 -24.65
C ARG A 107 3.36 -0.80 -26.01
N ILE A 108 4.33 -0.95 -26.90
CA ILE A 108 4.14 -1.60 -28.20
C ILE A 108 3.70 -3.05 -28.00
N ARG A 109 4.40 -3.80 -27.15
CA ARG A 109 4.06 -5.20 -26.85
C ARG A 109 2.65 -5.35 -26.28
N ASN A 110 2.25 -4.44 -25.37
CA ASN A 110 0.91 -4.42 -24.80
C ASN A 110 -0.13 -4.14 -25.89
N MET A 111 0.10 -3.14 -26.75
CA MET A 111 -0.80 -2.86 -27.88
C MET A 111 -0.88 -4.03 -28.86
N GLU A 112 0.23 -4.68 -29.20
CA GLU A 112 0.24 -5.87 -30.06
C GLU A 112 -0.56 -7.02 -29.44
N ASN A 113 -0.46 -7.21 -28.13
CA ASN A 113 -1.25 -8.22 -27.42
C ASN A 113 -2.75 -7.86 -27.39
N ASP A 114 -3.09 -6.59 -27.15
CA ASP A 114 -4.46 -6.10 -27.20
C ASP A 114 -5.06 -6.29 -28.61
N PHE A 115 -4.31 -5.97 -29.66
CA PHE A 115 -4.72 -6.21 -31.05
C PHE A 115 -4.89 -7.69 -31.35
N LYS A 116 -3.97 -8.54 -30.87
CA LYS A 116 -4.05 -9.99 -31.07
C LYS A 116 -5.27 -10.58 -30.38
N THR A 117 -5.52 -10.20 -29.13
CA THR A 117 -6.71 -10.65 -28.37
C THR A 117 -8.00 -10.16 -29.00
N MET A 118 -8.07 -8.89 -29.43
CA MET A 118 -9.22 -8.36 -30.16
C MET A 118 -9.44 -9.10 -31.49
N HIS A 119 -8.36 -9.40 -32.21
CA HIS A 119 -8.43 -10.16 -33.46
C HIS A 119 -8.94 -11.59 -33.24
N GLU A 120 -8.45 -12.28 -32.20
CA GLU A 120 -8.91 -13.62 -31.82
C GLU A 120 -10.40 -13.59 -31.39
N GLN A 121 -10.81 -12.58 -30.62
CA GLN A 121 -12.21 -12.38 -30.22
C GLN A 121 -13.12 -12.17 -31.43
N LEU A 122 -12.80 -11.20 -32.30
CA LEU A 122 -13.58 -10.94 -33.52
C LEU A 122 -13.61 -12.17 -34.44
N THR A 123 -12.50 -12.89 -34.57
CA THR A 123 -12.45 -14.13 -35.35
C THR A 123 -13.35 -15.22 -34.74
N SER A 124 -13.39 -15.32 -33.41
CA SER A 124 -14.28 -16.26 -32.72
C SER A 124 -15.76 -15.89 -32.91
N GLU A 125 -16.07 -14.58 -32.89
CA GLU A 125 -17.42 -14.07 -33.13
C GLU A 125 -17.86 -14.34 -34.57
N ILE A 126 -16.98 -14.09 -35.56
CA ILE A 126 -17.23 -14.43 -36.97
C ILE A 126 -17.53 -15.93 -37.11
N LYS A 127 -16.74 -16.81 -36.47
CA LYS A 127 -16.99 -18.26 -36.51
C LYS A 127 -18.33 -18.63 -35.88
N LEU A 128 -18.67 -18.03 -34.74
CA LEU A 128 -19.96 -18.25 -34.08
C LEU A 128 -21.14 -17.79 -34.94
N LEU A 129 -21.05 -16.59 -35.52
CA LEU A 129 -22.06 -16.05 -36.41
C LEU A 129 -22.22 -16.91 -37.67
N ASN A 130 -21.11 -17.38 -38.24
CA ASN A 130 -21.15 -18.31 -39.36
C ASN A 130 -21.82 -19.64 -38.99
N GLY A 131 -21.56 -20.16 -37.79
CA GLY A 131 -22.28 -21.33 -37.26
C GLY A 131 -23.79 -21.09 -37.10
N LYS A 132 -24.19 -19.92 -36.58
CA LYS A 132 -25.61 -19.53 -36.50
C LYS A 132 -26.25 -19.39 -37.87
N LEU A 133 -25.54 -18.80 -38.83
CA LEU A 133 -26.00 -18.64 -40.21
C LEU A 133 -26.24 -20.00 -40.87
N ASN A 134 -25.28 -20.93 -40.74
CA ASN A 134 -25.44 -22.29 -41.27
C ASN A 134 -26.65 -23.01 -40.66
N SER A 135 -26.85 -22.89 -39.35
CA SER A 135 -28.03 -23.48 -38.68
C SER A 135 -29.34 -22.85 -39.17
N LEU A 136 -29.35 -21.55 -39.46
CA LEU A 136 -30.50 -20.86 -40.03
C LEU A 136 -30.77 -21.28 -41.48
N GLU A 137 -29.73 -21.46 -42.28
CA GLU A 137 -29.83 -21.98 -43.65
C GLU A 137 -30.37 -23.43 -43.66
N GLU A 138 -29.89 -24.27 -42.74
CA GLU A 138 -30.39 -25.63 -42.55
C GLU A 138 -31.87 -25.62 -42.16
N PHE A 139 -32.26 -24.78 -41.20
CA PHE A 139 -33.67 -24.61 -40.82
C PHE A 139 -34.53 -24.16 -42.01
N ARG A 140 -34.03 -23.22 -42.82
CA ARG A 140 -34.73 -22.75 -44.02
C ARG A 140 -34.90 -23.89 -45.03
N SER A 141 -33.86 -24.67 -45.27
CA SER A 141 -33.88 -25.83 -46.16
C SER A 141 -34.87 -26.89 -45.68
N GLN A 142 -34.84 -27.26 -44.40
CA GLN A 142 -35.81 -28.20 -43.80
C GLN A 142 -37.26 -27.71 -43.93
N ARG A 143 -37.50 -26.41 -43.69
CA ARG A 143 -38.82 -25.82 -43.85
C ARG A 143 -39.30 -25.90 -45.31
N GLU A 144 -38.43 -25.62 -46.27
CA GLU A 144 -38.75 -25.69 -47.70
C GLU A 144 -39.05 -27.14 -48.12
N GLU A 145 -38.25 -28.11 -47.69
CA GLU A 145 -38.52 -29.54 -47.90
C GLU A 145 -39.88 -29.95 -47.31
N LEU A 146 -40.19 -29.50 -46.09
CA LEU A 146 -41.45 -29.81 -45.44
C LEU A 146 -42.63 -29.17 -46.19
N MET A 147 -42.49 -27.92 -46.62
CA MET A 147 -43.51 -27.23 -47.40
C MET A 147 -43.77 -27.97 -48.73
N ASN A 148 -42.71 -28.38 -49.42
CA ASN A 148 -42.84 -29.17 -50.65
C ASN A 148 -43.56 -30.50 -50.39
N LYS A 149 -43.23 -31.21 -49.29
CA LYS A 149 -43.95 -32.43 -48.91
C LYS A 149 -45.43 -32.17 -48.67
N PHE A 150 -45.78 -31.09 -47.96
CA PHE A 150 -47.17 -30.71 -47.73
C PHE A 150 -47.92 -30.44 -49.05
N LEU A 151 -47.32 -29.65 -49.95
CA LEU A 151 -47.92 -29.39 -51.27
C LEU A 151 -48.15 -30.68 -52.06
N THR A 152 -47.15 -31.57 -52.12
CA THR A 152 -47.31 -32.86 -52.81
C THR A 152 -48.39 -33.75 -52.17
N GLN A 153 -48.54 -33.71 -50.84
CA GLN A 153 -49.57 -34.46 -50.13
C GLN A 153 -50.96 -33.86 -50.37
N GLU A 154 -51.09 -32.54 -50.41
CA GLU A 154 -52.33 -31.84 -50.71
C GLU A 154 -52.81 -32.14 -52.14
N GLU A 155 -51.91 -32.07 -53.13
CA GLU A 155 -52.20 -32.46 -54.51
C GLU A 155 -52.64 -33.93 -54.60
N ALA A 156 -51.95 -34.84 -53.91
CA ALA A 156 -52.31 -36.25 -53.88
C ALA A 156 -53.68 -36.50 -53.21
N MET A 157 -54.02 -35.75 -52.15
CA MET A 157 -55.33 -35.81 -51.51
C MET A 157 -56.43 -35.29 -52.43
N GLU A 158 -56.21 -34.17 -53.13
CA GLU A 158 -57.17 -33.63 -54.09
C GLU A 158 -57.42 -34.61 -55.23
N GLU A 159 -56.36 -35.25 -55.76
CA GLU A 159 -56.48 -36.27 -56.79
C GLU A 159 -57.27 -37.49 -56.27
N GLN A 160 -56.99 -37.95 -55.05
CA GLN A 160 -57.70 -39.06 -54.43
C GLN A 160 -59.17 -38.74 -54.20
N GLU A 161 -59.51 -37.50 -53.80
CA GLU A 161 -60.88 -37.06 -53.64
C GLU A 161 -61.62 -37.04 -54.98
N LYS A 162 -60.97 -36.54 -56.04
CA LYS A 162 -61.51 -36.58 -57.42
C LYS A 162 -61.76 -38.02 -57.87
N ARG A 163 -60.80 -38.93 -57.67
CA ARG A 163 -60.94 -40.37 -57.98
C ARG A 163 -62.07 -41.01 -57.18
N HIS A 164 -62.20 -40.69 -55.89
CA HIS A 164 -63.27 -41.20 -55.04
C HIS A 164 -64.65 -40.71 -55.49
N LYS A 165 -64.79 -39.42 -55.81
CA LYS A 165 -66.02 -38.83 -56.38
C LYS A 165 -66.43 -39.50 -57.69
N GLN A 166 -65.47 -39.74 -58.59
CA GLN A 166 -65.71 -40.47 -59.84
C GLN A 166 -66.17 -41.91 -59.57
N THR A 167 -65.48 -42.61 -58.65
CA THR A 167 -65.85 -43.98 -58.27
C THR A 167 -67.25 -44.04 -57.66
N LEU A 168 -67.58 -43.10 -56.78
CA LEU A 168 -68.91 -42.99 -56.17
C LEU A 168 -69.98 -42.77 -57.25
N TYR A 169 -69.75 -41.84 -58.18
CA TYR A 169 -70.64 -41.61 -59.30
C TYR A 169 -70.85 -42.88 -60.16
N GLU A 170 -69.78 -43.62 -60.45
CA GLU A 170 -69.89 -44.89 -61.20
C GLU A 170 -70.68 -45.96 -60.44
N VAL A 171 -70.45 -46.08 -59.13
CA VAL A 171 -71.17 -47.02 -58.26
C VAL A 171 -72.65 -46.63 -58.17
N GLU A 172 -72.96 -45.36 -57.92
CA GLU A 172 -74.32 -44.83 -57.91
C GLU A 172 -75.01 -45.06 -59.26
N ARG A 173 -74.34 -44.79 -60.37
CA ARG A 173 -74.86 -45.05 -61.71
C ARG A 173 -75.18 -46.54 -61.91
N LYS A 174 -74.25 -47.44 -61.57
CA LYS A 174 -74.46 -48.89 -61.64
C LYS A 174 -75.61 -49.34 -60.74
N PHE A 175 -75.71 -48.78 -59.53
CA PHE A 175 -76.77 -49.07 -58.58
C PHE A 175 -78.14 -48.58 -59.08
N ILE A 176 -78.22 -47.38 -59.66
CA ILE A 176 -79.47 -46.86 -60.26
C ILE A 176 -79.91 -47.76 -61.41
N ILE A 177 -78.99 -48.14 -62.30
CA ILE A 177 -79.30 -49.07 -63.41
C ILE A 177 -79.79 -50.42 -62.86
N ALA A 178 -79.07 -51.02 -61.91
CA ALA A 178 -79.47 -52.28 -61.30
C ALA A 178 -80.80 -52.18 -60.54
N LYS A 179 -81.07 -51.06 -59.88
CA LYS A 179 -82.36 -50.79 -59.21
C LYS A 179 -83.50 -50.71 -60.22
N ASP A 180 -83.30 -50.03 -61.35
CA ASP A 180 -84.31 -49.95 -62.40
C ASP A 180 -84.53 -51.29 -63.10
N GLU A 181 -83.48 -52.08 -63.31
CA GLU A 181 -83.58 -53.48 -63.76
C GLU A 181 -84.36 -54.33 -62.77
N LEU A 182 -84.05 -54.23 -61.48
CA LEU A 182 -84.75 -54.94 -60.42
C LEU A 182 -86.21 -54.49 -60.30
N LYS A 183 -86.51 -53.19 -60.47
CA LYS A 183 -87.88 -52.69 -60.52
C LYS A 183 -88.65 -53.27 -61.69
N LYS A 184 -88.06 -53.32 -62.88
CA LYS A 184 -88.68 -53.97 -64.05
C LYS A 184 -88.93 -55.46 -63.80
N ASP A 185 -87.98 -56.17 -63.20
CA ASP A 185 -88.14 -57.58 -62.85
C ASP A 185 -89.20 -57.78 -61.76
N MET A 186 -89.24 -56.91 -60.74
CA MET A 186 -90.25 -56.89 -59.68
C MET A 186 -91.64 -56.57 -60.24
N GLU A 187 -91.78 -55.59 -61.13
CA GLU A 187 -93.03 -55.26 -61.81
C GLU A 187 -93.51 -56.44 -62.66
N SER A 188 -92.61 -57.10 -63.38
CA SER A 188 -92.92 -58.33 -64.12
C SER A 188 -93.40 -59.45 -63.20
N LYS A 189 -92.68 -59.69 -62.09
CA LYS A 189 -93.05 -60.68 -61.08
C LYS A 189 -94.32 -60.29 -60.32
N LEU A 190 -94.59 -59.02 -60.06
CA LEU A 190 -95.83 -58.53 -59.45
C LEU A 190 -97.01 -58.66 -60.40
N LEU A 191 -96.81 -58.49 -61.71
CA LEU A 191 -97.82 -58.74 -62.72
C LEU A 191 -98.16 -60.24 -62.75
N GLN A 192 -97.14 -61.09 -62.74
CA GLN A 192 -97.28 -62.55 -62.66
C GLN A 192 -97.93 -62.98 -61.34
N LEU A 193 -97.46 -62.43 -60.22
CA LEU A 193 -97.97 -62.72 -58.89
C LEU A 193 -99.34 -62.10 -58.66
N SER A 194 -99.74 -61.01 -59.32
CA SER A 194 -101.13 -60.51 -59.32
C SER A 194 -102.05 -61.43 -60.11
N LEU A 195 -101.57 -62.02 -61.21
CA LEU A 195 -102.27 -63.08 -61.94
C LEU A 195 -102.44 -64.33 -61.05
N ASP A 196 -101.37 -64.72 -60.35
CA ASP A 196 -101.39 -65.86 -59.43
C ASP A 196 -102.16 -65.56 -58.14
N PHE A 197 -102.15 -64.31 -57.65
CA PHE A 197 -102.88 -63.86 -56.48
C PHE A 197 -104.35 -63.68 -56.83
N GLN A 198 -104.75 -63.17 -57.99
CA GLN A 198 -106.14 -63.20 -58.42
C GLN A 198 -106.68 -64.65 -58.47
N ASN A 199 -105.85 -65.61 -58.87
CA ASN A 199 -106.16 -67.05 -58.81
C ASN A 199 -106.16 -67.63 -57.39
N ALA A 200 -105.25 -67.20 -56.51
CA ALA A 200 -105.10 -67.73 -55.15
C ALA A 200 -106.01 -67.05 -54.11
N THR A 201 -106.41 -65.79 -54.32
CA THR A 201 -107.30 -65.00 -53.44
C THR A 201 -108.74 -65.46 -53.56
N GLN A 202 -109.11 -66.09 -54.68
CA GLN A 202 -110.35 -66.86 -54.81
C GLN A 202 -110.37 -68.07 -53.84
N MET A 203 -109.22 -68.50 -53.29
CA MET A 203 -109.09 -69.80 -52.61
C MET A 203 -108.74 -69.76 -51.11
N ARG A 204 -108.37 -68.62 -50.47
CA ARG A 204 -107.97 -68.64 -49.05
C ARG A 204 -108.36 -67.40 -48.27
N ILE A 205 -109.62 -67.40 -47.87
CA ILE A 205 -110.26 -66.42 -46.98
C ILE A 205 -109.51 -66.29 -45.63
N ALA A 206 -108.84 -65.14 -45.47
CA ALA A 206 -108.91 -64.13 -44.41
C ALA A 206 -108.71 -64.44 -42.90
N ALA A 207 -108.69 -65.68 -42.39
CA ALA A 207 -108.68 -65.87 -40.92
C ALA A 207 -107.28 -66.08 -40.31
N THR A 208 -106.41 -66.86 -40.95
CA THR A 208 -105.10 -67.24 -40.37
C THR A 208 -104.07 -66.10 -40.42
N THR A 209 -104.15 -65.24 -41.43
CA THR A 209 -103.18 -64.15 -41.67
C THR A 209 -103.24 -63.05 -40.61
N GLN A 210 -104.44 -62.73 -40.11
CA GLN A 210 -104.62 -61.68 -39.10
C GLN A 210 -104.02 -62.05 -37.74
N ARG A 211 -103.93 -63.35 -37.41
CA ARG A 211 -103.29 -63.82 -36.17
C ARG A 211 -101.77 -63.66 -36.22
N VAL A 212 -101.15 -64.05 -37.33
CA VAL A 212 -99.70 -63.91 -37.54
C VAL A 212 -99.25 -62.45 -37.53
N ILE A 213 -100.06 -61.54 -38.09
CA ILE A 213 -99.78 -60.09 -38.07
C ILE A 213 -99.72 -59.56 -36.63
N ARG A 214 -100.63 -59.99 -35.74
CA ARG A 214 -100.63 -59.55 -34.34
C ARG A 214 -99.42 -60.03 -33.55
N GLU A 215 -98.99 -61.28 -33.74
CA GLU A 215 -97.75 -61.78 -33.14
C GLU A 215 -96.52 -61.06 -33.67
N ASN A 216 -96.47 -60.75 -34.97
CA ASN A 216 -95.35 -60.03 -35.57
C ASN A 216 -95.24 -58.60 -35.05
N VAL A 217 -96.37 -57.92 -34.82
CA VAL A 217 -96.41 -56.60 -34.18
C VAL A 217 -95.90 -56.65 -32.75
N ALA A 218 -96.27 -57.66 -31.97
CA ALA A 218 -95.78 -57.82 -30.60
C ALA A 218 -94.25 -58.05 -30.57
N VAL A 219 -93.73 -58.94 -31.42
CA VAL A 219 -92.28 -59.20 -31.52
C VAL A 219 -91.51 -57.96 -31.98
N ASN A 220 -92.04 -57.19 -32.93
CA ASN A 220 -91.39 -55.95 -33.38
C ASN A 220 -91.36 -54.87 -32.28
N ASN A 221 -92.41 -54.80 -31.44
CA ASN A 221 -92.41 -53.86 -30.31
C ASN A 221 -91.37 -54.24 -29.26
N GLU A 222 -91.24 -55.54 -28.93
CA GLU A 222 -90.18 -56.04 -28.04
C GLU A 222 -88.78 -55.80 -28.62
N LEU A 223 -88.59 -56.03 -29.92
CA LEU A 223 -87.33 -55.76 -30.60
C LEU A 223 -86.99 -54.26 -30.59
N ALA A 224 -87.98 -53.39 -30.81
CA ALA A 224 -87.79 -51.94 -30.74
C ALA A 224 -87.39 -51.50 -29.32
N SER A 225 -87.99 -52.08 -28.28
CA SER A 225 -87.60 -51.84 -26.88
C SER A 225 -86.16 -52.29 -26.62
N LEU A 226 -85.78 -53.47 -27.10
CA LEU A 226 -84.42 -54.00 -26.95
C LEU A 226 -83.38 -53.15 -27.69
N MET A 227 -83.69 -52.69 -28.90
CA MET A 227 -82.82 -51.81 -29.69
C MET A 227 -82.61 -50.46 -29.00
N GLU A 228 -83.67 -49.88 -28.40
CA GLU A 228 -83.56 -48.65 -27.62
C GLU A 228 -82.69 -48.84 -26.37
N SER A 229 -82.83 -49.97 -25.67
CA SER A 229 -81.95 -50.32 -24.54
C SER A 229 -80.50 -50.50 -24.98
N TRP A 230 -80.26 -51.17 -26.11
CA TRP A 230 -78.91 -51.33 -26.68
C TRP A 230 -78.28 -50.01 -27.07
N ARG A 231 -79.07 -49.10 -27.66
CA ARG A 231 -78.62 -47.75 -28.01
C ARG A 231 -78.19 -46.98 -26.77
N LYS A 232 -79.03 -46.95 -25.73
CA LYS A 232 -78.69 -46.29 -24.44
C LYS A 232 -77.42 -46.85 -23.82
N LEU A 233 -77.26 -48.18 -23.81
CA LEU A 233 -76.06 -48.81 -23.26
C LEU A 233 -74.82 -48.48 -24.10
N THR A 234 -74.97 -48.41 -25.43
CA THR A 234 -73.88 -48.01 -26.33
C THR A 234 -73.48 -46.54 -26.09
N ASP A 235 -74.46 -45.66 -25.92
CA ASP A 235 -74.24 -44.25 -25.60
C ASP A 235 -73.57 -44.07 -24.22
N GLU A 236 -73.93 -44.87 -23.21
CA GLU A 236 -73.23 -44.86 -21.91
C GLU A 236 -71.79 -45.35 -22.04
N VAL A 237 -71.54 -46.40 -22.83
CA VAL A 237 -70.19 -46.91 -23.06
C VAL A 237 -69.32 -45.90 -23.79
N THR A 238 -69.86 -45.14 -24.76
CA THR A 238 -69.09 -44.09 -25.44
C THR A 238 -68.76 -42.93 -24.50
N VAL A 239 -69.74 -42.47 -23.70
CA VAL A 239 -69.52 -41.44 -22.68
C VAL A 239 -68.48 -41.86 -21.64
N LEU A 240 -68.54 -43.11 -21.18
CA LEU A 240 -67.55 -43.65 -20.23
C LEU A 240 -66.15 -43.75 -20.86
N LYS A 241 -66.03 -44.17 -22.12
CA LYS A 241 -64.75 -44.17 -22.84
C LYS A 241 -64.17 -42.77 -22.99
N ASP A 242 -65.01 -41.77 -23.26
CA ASP A 242 -64.53 -40.39 -23.39
C ASP A 242 -64.12 -39.80 -22.03
N LYS A 243 -64.83 -40.13 -20.94
CA LYS A 243 -64.39 -39.80 -19.58
C LYS A 243 -63.06 -40.47 -19.21
N ASP A 244 -62.86 -41.74 -19.56
CA ASP A 244 -61.58 -42.45 -19.32
C ASP A 244 -60.42 -41.81 -20.09
N LYS A 245 -60.63 -41.42 -21.36
CA LYS A 245 -59.62 -40.67 -22.14
C LYS A 245 -59.27 -39.34 -21.49
N LEU A 246 -60.28 -38.56 -21.05
CA LEU A 246 -60.07 -37.28 -20.37
C LEU A 246 -59.28 -37.47 -19.07
N MET A 247 -59.63 -38.47 -18.26
CA MET A 247 -58.90 -38.78 -17.02
C MET A 247 -57.45 -39.20 -17.29
N ARG A 248 -57.18 -39.98 -18.35
CA ARG A 248 -55.81 -40.35 -18.73
C ARG A 248 -54.99 -39.13 -19.12
N LEU A 249 -55.58 -38.22 -19.89
CA LEU A 249 -54.92 -36.99 -20.33
C LEU A 249 -54.63 -36.06 -19.15
N GLU A 250 -55.55 -35.95 -18.19
CA GLU A 250 -55.34 -35.21 -16.94
C GLU A 250 -54.20 -35.82 -16.11
N ILE A 251 -54.12 -37.15 -16.00
CA ILE A 251 -53.03 -37.83 -15.29
C ILE A 251 -51.68 -37.54 -15.96
N GLU A 252 -51.62 -37.58 -17.29
CA GLU A 252 -50.40 -37.30 -18.05
C GLU A 252 -49.95 -35.83 -17.85
N LEU A 253 -50.88 -34.89 -17.95
CA LEU A 253 -50.62 -33.47 -17.68
C LEU A 253 -50.09 -33.24 -16.26
N GLN A 254 -50.73 -33.83 -15.25
CA GLN A 254 -50.30 -33.74 -13.85
C GLN A 254 -48.90 -34.34 -13.64
N GLN A 255 -48.55 -35.42 -14.34
CA GLN A 255 -47.21 -35.98 -14.29
C GLN A 255 -46.16 -35.04 -14.89
N GLU A 256 -46.46 -34.40 -16.02
CA GLU A 256 -45.59 -33.39 -16.62
C GLU A 256 -45.39 -32.18 -15.71
N GLU A 257 -46.48 -31.65 -15.13
CA GLU A 257 -46.42 -30.54 -14.18
C GLU A 257 -45.55 -30.88 -12.96
N LYS A 258 -45.73 -32.09 -12.40
CA LYS A 258 -44.89 -32.58 -11.29
C LYS A 258 -43.41 -32.63 -11.69
N LEU A 259 -43.09 -33.12 -12.90
CA LEU A 259 -41.71 -33.15 -13.38
C LEU A 259 -41.14 -31.73 -13.56
N GLN A 260 -41.93 -30.78 -14.05
CA GLN A 260 -41.52 -29.38 -14.15
C GLN A 260 -41.26 -28.76 -12.78
N ILE A 261 -42.13 -29.01 -11.80
CA ILE A 261 -41.96 -28.52 -10.42
C ILE A 261 -40.71 -29.13 -9.80
N LEU A 262 -40.47 -30.44 -9.96
CA LEU A 262 -39.26 -31.10 -9.47
C LEU A 262 -37.99 -30.51 -10.11
N LYS A 263 -38.01 -30.21 -11.41
CA LYS A 263 -36.89 -29.53 -12.10
C LYS A 263 -36.65 -28.13 -11.50
N LYS A 264 -37.71 -27.34 -11.31
CA LYS A 264 -37.62 -26.01 -10.68
C LYS A 264 -37.08 -26.10 -9.25
N ASN A 265 -37.59 -27.03 -8.45
CA ASN A 265 -37.15 -27.24 -7.08
C ASN A 265 -35.67 -27.65 -7.01
N LYS A 266 -35.22 -28.55 -7.89
CA LYS A 266 -33.81 -28.94 -8.01
C LYS A 266 -32.90 -27.77 -8.40
N ILE A 267 -33.38 -26.85 -9.24
CA ILE A 267 -32.63 -25.63 -9.57
C ILE A 267 -32.57 -24.69 -8.35
N GLN A 268 -33.70 -24.49 -7.67
CA GLN A 268 -33.77 -23.68 -6.45
C GLN A 268 -32.85 -24.25 -5.36
N GLU A 269 -32.85 -25.57 -5.14
CA GLU A 269 -31.95 -26.25 -4.21
C GLU A 269 -30.48 -25.96 -4.54
N LYS A 270 -30.09 -26.05 -5.82
CA LYS A 270 -28.72 -25.71 -6.25
C LYS A 270 -28.39 -24.23 -6.02
N VAL A 271 -29.34 -23.33 -6.20
CA VAL A 271 -29.15 -21.89 -5.93
C VAL A 271 -28.98 -21.66 -4.43
N ILE A 272 -29.81 -22.28 -3.61
CA ILE A 272 -29.70 -22.23 -2.14
C ILE A 272 -28.32 -22.76 -1.72
N GLN A 273 -27.90 -23.94 -2.19
CA GLN A 273 -26.58 -24.50 -1.87
C GLN A 273 -25.43 -23.55 -2.26
N LYS A 274 -25.51 -22.90 -3.43
CA LYS A 274 -24.52 -21.91 -3.86
C LYS A 274 -24.51 -20.68 -2.96
N MET A 275 -25.69 -20.15 -2.60
CA MET A 275 -25.78 -19.01 -1.69
C MET A 275 -25.26 -19.38 -0.30
N THR A 276 -25.60 -20.57 0.22
CA THR A 276 -25.08 -21.08 1.49
C THR A 276 -23.56 -21.17 1.49
N HIS A 277 -22.94 -21.73 0.44
CA HIS A 277 -21.47 -21.75 0.33
C HIS A 277 -20.88 -20.34 0.28
N GLN A 278 -21.52 -19.40 -0.44
CA GLN A 278 -21.07 -18.01 -0.47
C GLN A 278 -21.17 -17.33 0.90
N TYR A 279 -22.20 -17.66 1.69
CA TYR A 279 -22.33 -17.17 3.06
C TYR A 279 -21.26 -17.77 3.97
N GLU A 280 -21.01 -19.07 3.90
CA GLU A 280 -19.93 -19.74 4.66
C GLU A 280 -18.55 -19.16 4.31
N ASP A 281 -18.27 -18.93 3.03
CA ASP A 281 -17.04 -18.28 2.56
C ASP A 281 -16.91 -16.84 3.09
N LEU A 282 -18.03 -16.10 3.14
CA LEU A 282 -18.06 -14.73 3.62
C LEU A 282 -17.89 -14.67 5.14
N GLU A 283 -18.51 -15.59 5.88
CA GLU A 283 -18.37 -15.76 7.31
C GLU A 283 -16.92 -16.09 7.68
N SER A 284 -16.28 -17.05 6.99
CA SER A 284 -14.86 -17.35 7.20
C SER A 284 -13.93 -16.17 6.91
N LYS A 285 -14.25 -15.33 5.92
CA LYS A 285 -13.50 -14.08 5.66
C LYS A 285 -13.74 -13.05 6.75
N HIS A 286 -14.96 -12.94 7.27
CA HIS A 286 -15.30 -12.04 8.34
C HIS A 286 -14.58 -12.42 9.64
N GLU A 287 -14.56 -13.71 10.00
CA GLU A 287 -13.78 -14.22 11.14
C GLU A 287 -12.30 -13.83 11.04
N LYS A 288 -11.66 -14.07 9.88
CA LYS A 288 -10.26 -13.67 9.64
C LYS A 288 -10.05 -12.15 9.75
N MET A 289 -11.03 -11.36 9.31
CA MET A 289 -10.97 -9.90 9.41
C MET A 289 -11.08 -9.45 10.88
N MET A 290 -11.94 -10.10 11.67
CA MET A 290 -12.06 -9.85 13.11
C MET A 290 -10.77 -10.21 13.85
N GLU A 291 -10.17 -11.38 13.55
CA GLU A 291 -8.86 -11.75 14.10
C GLU A 291 -7.77 -10.73 13.75
N PHE A 292 -7.76 -10.22 12.52
CA PHE A 292 -6.82 -9.19 12.09
C PHE A 292 -7.07 -7.86 12.81
N GLN A 293 -8.34 -7.48 13.00
CA GLN A 293 -8.72 -6.27 13.73
C GLN A 293 -8.28 -6.36 15.19
N GLU A 294 -8.58 -7.45 15.90
CA GLU A 294 -8.11 -7.67 17.27
C GLU A 294 -6.58 -7.61 17.35
N ARG A 295 -5.89 -8.20 16.36
CA ARG A 295 -4.43 -8.10 16.28
C ARG A 295 -3.94 -6.68 16.06
N CYS A 296 -4.60 -5.88 15.22
CA CYS A 296 -4.28 -4.47 15.05
C CYS A 296 -4.49 -3.69 16.35
N GLU A 297 -5.62 -3.89 17.04
CA GLU A 297 -5.91 -3.23 18.32
C GLU A 297 -4.87 -3.58 19.39
N THR A 298 -4.44 -4.85 19.49
CA THR A 298 -3.36 -5.24 20.41
C THR A 298 -2.02 -4.62 20.06
N LEU A 299 -1.67 -4.52 18.77
CA LEU A 299 -0.44 -3.87 18.32
C LEU A 299 -0.46 -2.36 18.55
N GLU A 300 -1.61 -1.70 18.34
CA GLU A 300 -1.79 -0.29 18.65
C GLU A 300 -1.64 -0.02 20.15
N ALA A 301 -2.21 -0.88 21.00
CA ALA A 301 -2.02 -0.80 22.45
C ALA A 301 -0.53 -0.96 22.85
N GLN A 302 0.18 -1.93 22.27
CA GLN A 302 1.62 -2.10 22.49
C GLN A 302 2.43 -0.90 22.00
N LEU A 303 2.05 -0.31 20.86
CA LEU A 303 2.71 0.86 20.31
C LEU A 303 2.50 2.09 21.22
N GLN A 304 1.30 2.30 21.74
CA GLN A 304 1.03 3.35 22.74
C GLN A 304 1.83 3.13 24.03
N GLU A 305 1.89 1.89 24.53
CA GLU A 305 2.67 1.56 25.72
C GLU A 305 4.17 1.84 25.52
N THR A 306 4.73 1.43 24.38
CA THR A 306 6.14 1.71 24.04
C THR A 306 6.40 3.20 23.87
N GLN A 307 5.48 3.96 23.27
CA GLN A 307 5.58 5.43 23.17
C GLN A 307 5.61 6.09 24.54
N LEU A 308 4.69 5.72 25.45
CA LEU A 308 4.68 6.22 26.82
C LEU A 308 5.97 5.85 27.58
N SER A 309 6.50 4.65 27.35
CA SER A 309 7.79 4.25 27.95
C SER A 309 8.96 5.09 27.41
N MET A 310 8.96 5.40 26.11
CA MET A 310 9.97 6.22 25.47
C MET A 310 9.93 7.67 25.97
N GLU A 311 8.74 8.24 26.15
CA GLU A 311 8.56 9.58 26.73
C GLU A 311 9.09 9.64 28.15
N LYS A 312 8.76 8.64 28.99
CA LYS A 312 9.31 8.54 30.36
C LYS A 312 10.84 8.44 30.36
N GLU A 313 11.43 7.67 29.46
CA GLU A 313 12.89 7.57 29.36
C GLU A 313 13.54 8.85 28.82
N LYS A 314 12.88 9.56 27.90
CA LYS A 314 13.31 10.89 27.45
C LYS A 314 13.29 11.90 28.60
N GLU A 315 12.21 11.98 29.37
CA GLU A 315 12.14 12.86 30.54
C GLU A 315 13.22 12.54 31.58
N LYS A 316 13.51 11.25 31.82
CA LYS A 316 14.63 10.85 32.68
C LYS A 316 15.97 11.30 32.10
N SER A 317 16.18 11.09 30.80
CA SER A 317 17.39 11.54 30.09
C SER A 317 17.57 13.05 30.22
N ASP A 318 16.50 13.84 30.00
CA ASP A 318 16.53 15.30 30.11
C ASP A 318 16.86 15.76 31.53
N LYS A 319 16.23 15.16 32.55
CA LYS A 319 16.57 15.42 33.96
C LYS A 319 18.03 15.11 34.28
N THR A 320 18.55 13.98 33.79
CA THR A 320 19.97 13.66 33.98
C THR A 320 20.90 14.61 33.24
N ALA A 321 20.51 15.10 32.06
CA ALA A 321 21.27 16.08 31.30
C ALA A 321 21.30 17.45 32.00
N GLU A 322 20.19 17.86 32.61
CA GLU A 322 20.11 19.07 33.45
C GLU A 322 21.02 18.94 34.68
N MET A 323 20.93 17.84 35.43
CA MET A 323 21.83 17.58 36.57
C MET A 323 23.31 17.59 36.16
N LEU A 324 23.65 17.00 35.01
CA LEU A 324 25.02 17.04 34.49
C LEU A 324 25.47 18.47 34.14
N LYS A 325 24.58 19.29 33.63
CA LYS A 325 24.86 20.70 33.32
C LYS A 325 25.09 21.51 34.61
N GLU A 326 24.27 21.29 35.64
CA GLU A 326 24.44 21.90 36.95
C GLU A 326 25.78 21.50 37.58
N MET A 327 26.08 20.21 37.65
CA MET A 327 27.36 19.69 38.13
C MET A 327 28.55 20.28 37.36
N LYS A 328 28.44 20.43 36.04
CA LYS A 328 29.48 21.06 35.22
C LYS A 328 29.65 22.55 35.54
N ASN A 329 28.56 23.27 35.76
CA ASN A 329 28.61 24.69 36.16
C ASN A 329 29.25 24.85 37.54
N GLU A 330 28.90 24.00 38.50
CA GLU A 330 29.53 23.96 39.82
C GLU A 330 31.03 23.66 39.73
N GLN A 331 31.42 22.70 38.89
CA GLN A 331 32.82 22.38 38.64
C GLN A 331 33.59 23.57 38.04
N VAL A 332 32.99 24.28 37.07
CA VAL A 332 33.58 25.51 36.50
C VAL A 332 33.71 26.59 37.57
N ALA A 333 32.70 26.79 38.41
CA ALA A 333 32.75 27.76 39.51
C ALA A 333 33.83 27.41 40.54
N TYR A 334 33.98 26.12 40.88
CA TYR A 334 35.03 25.63 41.75
C TYR A 334 36.43 25.82 41.14
N ASN A 335 36.61 25.45 39.88
CA ASN A 335 37.87 25.67 39.14
C ASN A 335 38.24 27.16 39.10
N LYS A 336 37.26 28.05 38.92
CA LYS A 336 37.50 29.50 38.97
C LYS A 336 37.95 29.97 40.35
N LYS A 337 37.28 29.52 41.43
CA LYS A 337 37.70 29.80 42.81
C LYS A 337 39.12 29.31 43.08
N LEU A 338 39.47 28.14 42.58
CA LEU A 338 40.81 27.57 42.71
C LEU A 338 41.85 28.41 41.96
N GLN A 339 41.54 28.87 40.74
CA GLN A 339 42.39 29.75 39.96
C GLN A 339 42.58 31.12 40.65
N ASP A 340 41.51 31.71 41.18
CA ASP A 340 41.57 32.96 41.94
C ASP A 340 42.48 32.79 43.17
N ALA A 341 42.36 31.67 43.90
CA ALA A 341 43.26 31.35 45.01
C ALA A 341 44.73 31.20 44.57
N TYR A 342 45.01 30.53 43.44
CA TYR A 342 46.37 30.43 42.91
C TYR A 342 46.95 31.81 42.55
N THR A 343 46.18 32.66 41.88
CA THR A 343 46.63 34.02 41.55
C THR A 343 46.89 34.88 42.78
N GLU A 344 46.09 34.74 43.84
CA GLU A 344 46.35 35.42 45.11
C GLU A 344 47.60 34.85 45.79
N THR A 345 47.82 33.53 45.78
CA THR A 345 49.06 32.96 46.30
C THR A 345 50.29 33.44 45.52
N ASP A 346 50.21 33.55 44.19
CA ASP A 346 51.29 34.09 43.36
C ASP A 346 51.52 35.58 43.64
N ARG A 347 50.45 36.37 43.82
CA ARG A 347 50.52 37.79 44.22
C ARG A 347 51.21 37.92 45.57
N LEU A 348 50.78 37.16 46.57
CA LEU A 348 51.39 37.14 47.91
C LEU A 348 52.86 36.69 47.85
N PHE A 349 53.19 35.69 47.02
CA PHE A 349 54.55 35.24 46.80
C PHE A 349 55.41 36.34 46.15
N GLY A 350 54.85 37.09 45.19
CA GLY A 350 55.50 38.25 44.58
C GLY A 350 55.77 39.38 45.59
N ILE A 351 54.81 39.65 46.48
CA ILE A 351 54.96 40.63 47.57
C ILE A 351 56.03 40.14 48.55
N LEU A 352 55.99 38.88 48.97
CA LEU A 352 56.97 38.29 49.88
C LEU A 352 58.38 38.32 49.28
N ARG A 353 58.53 38.01 47.99
CA ARG A 353 59.81 38.10 47.27
C ARG A 353 60.34 39.53 47.20
N SER A 354 59.44 40.51 47.06
CA SER A 354 59.81 41.94 47.04
C SER A 354 60.16 42.46 48.43
N ALA A 355 59.44 42.02 49.47
CA ALA A 355 59.78 42.29 50.87
C ALA A 355 61.13 41.65 51.25
N ALA A 356 61.39 40.41 50.83
CA ALA A 356 62.68 39.75 51.04
C ALA A 356 63.84 40.49 50.35
N LYS A 357 63.62 41.06 49.15
CA LYS A 357 64.59 41.95 48.49
C LYS A 357 64.82 43.24 49.27
N ALA A 358 63.76 43.90 49.75
CA ALA A 358 63.90 45.13 50.54
C ALA A 358 64.61 44.88 51.90
N VAL A 359 64.40 43.71 52.52
CA VAL A 359 65.15 43.30 53.71
C VAL A 359 66.61 42.98 53.36
N MET A 360 66.89 42.31 52.25
CA MET A 360 68.27 42.13 51.77
C MET A 360 68.96 43.47 51.49
N GLU A 361 68.28 44.43 50.86
CA GLU A 361 68.80 45.78 50.65
C GLU A 361 69.03 46.53 51.97
N ALA A 362 68.18 46.32 52.99
CA ALA A 362 68.38 46.88 54.33
C ALA A 362 69.62 46.28 55.04
N ILE A 363 69.87 44.98 54.87
CA ILE A 363 71.07 44.31 55.40
C ILE A 363 72.34 44.79 54.66
N ILE A 364 72.27 44.97 53.33
CA ILE A 364 73.39 45.52 52.54
C ILE A 364 73.76 46.95 52.98
N VAL A 365 72.77 47.77 53.36
CA VAL A 365 73.00 49.11 53.92
C VAL A 365 73.64 49.04 55.32
N GLU A 366 73.48 47.93 56.05
CA GLU A 366 74.09 47.69 57.36
C GLU A 366 75.54 47.19 57.24
N GLU A 367 75.86 46.42 56.20
CA GLU A 367 77.21 45.89 55.93
C GLU A 367 78.19 46.93 55.31
N ALA A 368 77.70 48.03 54.73
CA ALA A 368 78.53 49.08 54.10
C ALA A 368 78.05 50.52 54.45
N PRO A 369 78.35 51.04 55.66
CA PRO A 369 77.93 52.38 56.07
C PRO A 369 78.76 53.47 55.37
N THR A 370 78.10 54.33 54.60
CA THR A 370 78.68 55.61 54.14
C THR A 370 78.93 56.55 55.32
N GLU A 371 80.00 57.36 55.30
CA GLU A 371 80.43 58.25 56.41
C GLU A 371 79.40 59.33 56.82
N ASP A 372 78.31 59.45 56.07
CA ASP A 372 77.25 60.42 56.29
C ASP A 372 76.04 59.77 57.00
N GLU A 373 75.99 59.92 58.33
CA GLU A 373 75.00 59.32 59.22
C GLU A 373 73.56 59.79 58.87
N ALA A 374 73.43 61.00 58.31
CA ALA A 374 72.16 61.55 57.84
C ALA A 374 71.63 60.86 56.56
N PHE A 375 72.52 60.43 55.66
CA PHE A 375 72.15 59.74 54.42
C PHE A 375 71.68 58.30 54.69
N ASN A 376 72.36 57.60 55.61
CA ASN A 376 71.97 56.25 56.04
C ASN A 376 70.62 56.27 56.78
N LEU A 377 70.35 57.30 57.60
CA LEU A 377 69.07 57.47 58.29
C LEU A 377 67.93 57.74 57.28
N SER A 378 68.16 58.60 56.28
CA SER A 378 67.19 58.89 55.21
C SER A 378 66.90 57.65 54.33
N LYS A 379 67.92 56.89 53.95
CA LYS A 379 67.77 55.67 53.16
C LYS A 379 67.05 54.56 53.94
N ARG A 380 67.30 54.45 55.25
CA ARG A 380 66.57 53.56 56.16
C ARG A 380 65.11 53.98 56.32
N GLN A 381 64.83 55.28 56.46
CA GLN A 381 63.46 55.81 56.50
C GLN A 381 62.70 55.55 55.19
N THR A 382 63.40 55.66 54.05
CA THR A 382 62.83 55.40 52.72
C THR A 382 62.58 53.91 52.48
N LEU A 383 63.45 53.03 52.96
CA LEU A 383 63.24 51.57 52.91
C LEU A 383 62.12 51.13 53.87
N LEU A 384 62.02 51.74 55.04
CA LEU A 384 60.99 51.43 56.03
C LEU A 384 59.62 51.97 55.58
N SER A 385 59.57 53.12 54.92
CA SER A 385 58.36 53.62 54.25
C SER A 385 57.99 52.74 53.05
N ALA A 386 58.96 52.27 52.25
CA ALA A 386 58.70 51.33 51.16
C ALA A 386 58.19 49.97 51.65
N LEU A 387 58.73 49.44 52.75
CA LEU A 387 58.24 48.22 53.40
C LEU A 387 56.83 48.41 53.98
N LEU A 388 56.55 49.56 54.62
CA LEU A 388 55.21 49.91 55.09
C LEU A 388 54.22 50.06 53.93
N GLU A 389 54.63 50.64 52.80
CA GLU A 389 53.78 50.75 51.61
C GLU A 389 53.52 49.39 50.96
N MET A 390 54.51 48.48 50.94
CA MET A 390 54.35 47.11 50.46
C MET A 390 53.44 46.28 51.38
N PHE A 391 53.56 46.40 52.70
CA PHE A 391 52.66 45.75 53.65
C PHE A 391 51.26 46.37 53.63
N ASN A 392 51.11 47.66 53.38
CA ASN A 392 49.79 48.28 53.14
C ASN A 392 49.17 47.82 51.81
N LYS A 393 49.98 47.58 50.77
CA LYS A 393 49.52 46.94 49.51
C LYS A 393 49.15 45.45 49.70
N ALA A 394 49.75 44.78 50.68
CA ALA A 394 49.40 43.42 51.11
C ALA A 394 48.15 43.38 52.00
N GLY A 395 47.95 44.41 52.82
CA GLY A 395 46.81 44.56 53.73
C GLY A 395 45.54 45.10 53.09
N MET A 396 45.59 45.60 51.85
CA MET A 396 44.41 45.93 51.05
C MET A 396 43.77 44.63 50.53
N PRO A 397 42.59 44.26 51.02
CA PRO A 397 41.92 43.05 50.56
C PRO A 397 41.53 43.21 49.09
N PHE A 398 41.81 42.20 48.26
CA PHE A 398 41.19 42.01 46.94
C PHE A 398 39.67 41.70 47.04
N LEU A 399 39.00 42.04 48.15
CA LEU A 399 37.57 41.82 48.40
C LEU A 399 36.63 42.71 47.54
N GLY A 400 37.16 43.47 46.59
CA GLY A 400 36.39 44.37 45.72
C GLY A 400 35.64 43.69 44.56
N ARG A 401 35.58 42.35 44.49
CA ARG A 401 34.82 41.66 43.43
C ARG A 401 34.16 40.34 43.86
N ILE A 402 33.83 40.22 45.14
CA ILE A 402 32.88 39.23 45.67
C ILE A 402 31.69 40.01 46.24
N SER A 403 31.00 40.74 45.37
CA SER A 403 29.67 41.27 45.67
C SER A 403 28.78 40.90 44.50
N GLY A 404 28.04 39.82 44.71
CA GLY A 404 27.24 39.17 43.68
C GLY A 404 26.86 37.78 44.13
N LEU A 405 25.69 37.71 44.77
CA LEU A 405 24.96 36.54 45.27
C LEU A 405 25.33 36.05 46.68
N GLU A 406 24.40 36.37 47.57
CA GLU A 406 24.20 35.76 48.88
C GLU A 406 24.23 34.23 48.83
N PRO A 407 24.63 33.57 49.93
CA PRO A 407 24.22 32.20 50.15
C PRO A 407 22.72 32.21 50.48
N SER A 408 21.89 31.98 49.47
CA SER A 408 20.54 31.47 49.70
C SER A 408 20.72 30.10 50.36
N ILE A 409 20.66 30.09 51.69
CA ILE A 409 20.40 28.88 52.46
C ILE A 409 19.07 28.37 51.90
N PHE A 410 19.15 27.28 51.16
CA PHE A 410 17.99 26.49 50.79
C PHE A 410 17.34 26.02 52.09
N SER A 411 16.40 26.81 52.60
CA SER A 411 15.33 26.27 53.42
C SER A 411 14.66 25.23 52.54
N ILE A 412 14.84 23.96 52.90
CA ILE A 412 13.97 22.89 52.46
C ILE A 412 12.59 23.21 53.04
N SER A 413 11.86 24.11 52.39
CA SER A 413 10.42 24.06 52.35
C SER A 413 10.10 23.02 51.30
N VAL A 414 9.91 21.78 51.75
CA VAL A 414 9.10 20.81 51.03
C VAL A 414 7.78 21.52 50.75
N THR A 415 7.60 21.99 49.52
CA THR A 415 6.27 22.29 49.03
C THR A 415 5.56 20.95 48.98
N ASP A 416 4.67 20.77 49.95
CA ASP A 416 3.66 19.73 49.98
C ASP A 416 3.15 19.44 48.57
N ASP A 417 3.42 18.23 48.10
CA ASP A 417 2.71 17.61 47.00
C ASP A 417 1.21 17.60 47.34
N ASP A 418 0.41 18.32 46.55
CA ASP A 418 -1.06 18.21 46.58
C ASP A 418 -1.56 16.77 46.28
N LEU A 419 -0.67 15.86 45.84
CA LEU A 419 -0.95 14.44 45.66
C LEU A 419 -0.85 13.60 46.95
N THR A 420 -0.02 13.99 47.93
CA THR A 420 0.17 13.17 49.15
C THR A 420 -0.91 13.40 50.20
N ARG A 421 -1.61 14.55 50.15
CA ARG A 421 -2.75 14.85 51.04
C ARG A 421 -4.04 14.12 50.66
N GLN A 422 -4.16 13.56 49.45
CA GLN A 422 -5.37 12.84 49.03
C GLN A 422 -5.43 11.38 49.48
N ILE A 423 -4.31 10.76 49.86
CA ILE A 423 -4.25 9.30 50.10
C ILE A 423 -3.94 8.96 51.57
N TYR A 424 -3.36 9.88 52.36
CA TYR A 424 -2.91 9.60 53.73
C TYR A 424 -3.36 10.65 54.74
N GLU A 425 -3.76 10.21 55.95
CA GLU A 425 -4.15 11.08 57.06
C GLU A 425 -3.34 10.74 58.32
N MET A 426 -3.02 11.74 59.14
CA MET A 426 -2.19 11.60 60.35
C MET A 426 -3.04 11.13 61.54
N GLY A 427 -2.85 9.88 61.96
CA GLY A 427 -3.43 9.35 63.19
C GLY A 427 -2.49 9.48 64.40
N ASN A 428 -3.02 9.26 65.61
CA ASN A 428 -2.29 9.41 66.89
C ASN A 428 -1.06 8.49 67.08
N LEU A 429 -0.70 7.65 66.09
CA LEU A 429 0.50 6.81 66.08
C LEU A 429 1.26 6.82 64.74
N GLY A 430 0.96 7.73 63.80
CA GLY A 430 1.67 7.88 62.53
C GLY A 430 0.78 7.96 61.27
N ILE A 431 1.41 7.95 60.09
CA ILE A 431 0.77 8.11 58.77
C ILE A 431 0.02 6.82 58.38
N ILE A 432 -1.29 6.91 58.14
CA ILE A 432 -2.15 5.77 57.74
C ILE A 432 -2.85 6.10 56.42
N GLY A 433 -2.91 5.13 55.49
CA GLY A 433 -3.61 5.26 54.21
C GLY A 433 -5.13 5.23 54.37
N ARG A 434 -5.83 6.13 53.68
CA ARG A 434 -7.29 6.28 53.74
C ARG A 434 -7.97 5.06 53.09
N ARG A 435 -8.79 4.32 53.85
CA ARG A 435 -9.67 3.27 53.30
C ARG A 435 -10.88 3.94 52.64
N GLU A 436 -11.12 3.64 51.36
CA GLU A 436 -12.40 3.93 50.72
C GLU A 436 -13.41 2.85 51.12
N GLU A 437 -14.31 3.20 52.03
CA GLU A 437 -15.57 2.48 52.21
C GLU A 437 -16.61 3.02 51.22
N SER A 438 -17.23 2.06 50.55
CA SER A 438 -18.33 2.13 49.59
C SER A 438 -19.45 3.12 49.93
N ILE A 439 -19.85 3.92 48.94
CA ILE A 439 -21.22 4.43 48.84
C ILE A 439 -21.78 4.07 47.46
N SER A 440 -22.77 3.19 47.54
CA SER A 440 -23.79 2.86 46.55
C SER A 440 -24.44 4.09 45.92
N LEU A 441 -24.59 4.10 44.59
CA LEU A 441 -25.74 4.71 43.94
C LEU A 441 -26.18 3.85 42.75
N ASP A 442 -27.47 3.58 42.80
CA ASP A 442 -28.32 2.73 42.01
C ASP A 442 -28.86 3.51 40.79
N SER A 443 -28.77 2.93 39.59
CA SER A 443 -29.80 3.01 38.54
C SER A 443 -29.39 2.22 37.28
N GLY A 444 -29.61 0.91 37.38
CA GLY A 444 -30.07 -0.04 36.35
C GLY A 444 -29.54 -0.06 34.91
N PRO A 445 -29.12 -1.25 34.42
CA PRO A 445 -29.30 -1.66 33.04
C PRO A 445 -30.49 -2.64 32.93
N ALA A 446 -31.43 -2.39 32.04
CA ALA A 446 -32.48 -3.36 31.70
C ALA A 446 -32.13 -4.07 30.39
N SER A 447 -31.69 -5.33 30.51
CA SER A 447 -31.75 -6.33 29.45
C SER A 447 -32.77 -7.40 29.84
N LEU A 448 -33.79 -7.63 29.01
CA LEU A 448 -34.54 -8.89 28.92
C LEU A 448 -35.15 -8.90 27.52
N THR A 449 -34.67 -9.76 26.61
CA THR A 449 -35.34 -11.03 26.28
C THR A 449 -36.86 -10.93 26.27
N ASP A 450 -37.46 -10.95 25.08
CA ASP A 450 -38.61 -11.84 24.88
C ASP A 450 -38.84 -12.15 23.41
N PHE A 451 -38.63 -13.43 23.11
CA PHE A 451 -39.33 -14.17 22.07
C PHE A 451 -40.82 -14.24 22.45
N LYS A 452 -41.73 -13.84 21.53
CA LYS A 452 -43.01 -14.54 21.30
C LYS A 452 -43.78 -13.96 20.11
N HIS A 453 -44.13 -14.87 19.21
CA HIS A 453 -45.42 -15.00 18.53
C HIS A 453 -46.07 -13.73 17.96
N LEU A 454 -45.93 -13.57 16.65
CA LEU A 454 -46.96 -12.93 15.82
C LEU A 454 -47.54 -14.00 14.89
N ASP A 455 -48.76 -14.40 15.23
CA ASP A 455 -49.57 -15.36 14.50
C ASP A 455 -49.86 -14.87 13.09
N PHE A 456 -49.61 -15.76 12.12
CA PHE A 456 -50.09 -15.66 10.76
C PHE A 456 -51.62 -15.73 10.73
N GLN A 457 -52.25 -14.64 10.27
CA GLN A 457 -53.62 -14.65 9.76
C GLN A 457 -53.76 -15.70 8.65
N LYS A 458 -54.64 -16.70 8.88
CA LYS A 458 -55.25 -17.49 7.81
C LYS A 458 -56.28 -16.62 7.09
N PRO A 459 -56.35 -16.66 5.74
CA PRO A 459 -57.48 -16.10 5.02
C PRO A 459 -58.66 -17.09 4.99
N ASP A 460 -59.83 -16.48 4.96
CA ASP A 460 -61.16 -17.08 4.94
C ASP A 460 -61.36 -18.18 3.90
N GLY A 461 -61.95 -19.28 4.35
CA GLY A 461 -62.56 -20.29 3.50
C GLY A 461 -63.90 -19.80 2.96
N GLN A 462 -64.03 -19.74 1.64
CA GLN A 462 -65.31 -19.62 0.96
C GLN A 462 -66.08 -20.95 1.06
N LYS A 463 -67.32 -20.85 1.55
CA LYS A 463 -68.36 -21.89 1.47
C LYS A 463 -69.16 -21.70 0.18
N SER A 464 -69.52 -22.82 -0.47
CA SER A 464 -70.88 -23.20 -0.92
C SER A 464 -70.80 -24.31 -2.00
N PRO A 465 -71.89 -25.05 -2.31
CA PRO A 465 -72.88 -25.65 -1.40
C PRO A 465 -73.28 -27.11 -1.74
N THR A 466 -73.79 -27.81 -0.72
CA THR A 466 -74.88 -28.84 -0.66
C THR A 466 -75.17 -29.81 -1.82
N THR A 467 -75.26 -31.12 -1.51
CA THR A 467 -76.48 -32.00 -1.52
C THR A 467 -76.06 -33.47 -1.27
N SER A 468 -76.51 -34.13 -0.19
CA SER A 468 -77.52 -35.23 -0.16
C SER A 468 -77.33 -36.28 -1.26
N GLU A 469 -77.27 -37.60 -1.06
CA GLU A 469 -77.97 -38.47 -0.12
C GLU A 469 -77.48 -39.93 -0.32
N THR A 470 -77.47 -40.70 0.77
CA THR A 470 -77.80 -42.15 0.92
C THR A 470 -77.30 -43.25 -0.04
N SER A 471 -76.74 -44.27 0.63
CA SER A 471 -77.11 -45.70 0.58
C SER A 471 -76.33 -46.70 -0.29
N GLN A 472 -75.73 -47.61 0.48
CA GLN A 472 -75.78 -49.08 0.36
C GLN A 472 -74.80 -49.82 -0.55
N LYS A 473 -73.90 -50.51 0.16
CA LYS A 473 -73.21 -51.74 -0.24
C LYS A 473 -74.18 -52.94 -0.18
N SER A 474 -74.25 -53.65 -1.30
CA SER A 474 -74.54 -55.09 -1.49
C SER A 474 -74.26 -55.31 -2.99
N THR A 475 -73.45 -56.24 -3.50
CA THR A 475 -73.34 -57.70 -3.27
C THR A 475 -72.10 -58.12 -4.09
N GLN A 476 -71.14 -58.88 -3.57
CA GLN A 476 -70.89 -60.28 -3.98
C GLN A 476 -71.37 -60.66 -5.40
N ALA A 477 -70.44 -60.78 -6.34
CA ALA A 477 -70.23 -61.89 -7.29
C ALA A 477 -69.13 -61.48 -8.28
#